data_AF-A0A060BZ86-F1
#
_entry.id   AF-A0A060BZ86-F1
#
_cell.length_a   1.000
_cell.length_b   1.000
_cell.length_c   1.000
_cell.angle_alpha   90.00
_cell.angle_beta   90.00
_cell.angle_gamma   90.00
#
_symmetry.space_group_name_H-M   'P 1'
#
loop_
_entity.id
_entity.type
_entity.pdbx_description
1 polymer ?
#
loop_
_entity_poly.entity_id
_entity_poly.type
_entity_poly.pdbx_seq_one_letter_code
_entity_poly.pdbx_strand_id
1 'polypeptide(L)'
;HYTSALPEWVKSEELRLTVNGKSVPVTLKDGYVTIERKWTKGDKARLDLPMHLRALTTPDNAPEYSFLYGPIVLAAKTGTQDQTGLFADDSRGGHIASGPQYPINQMPVLVGSKDNVLQHLTKVEGKPLTFKLQQVYPTRYENLELVP
;
A
#
# COMPACT_ATOMS: atom_id res chain seq x y z
N HIS A 1 25.54 2.07 18.72
CA HIS A 1 25.01 2.58 17.46
C HIS A 1 23.72 1.84 17.14
N TYR A 2 22.68 2.55 16.72
CA TYR A 2 21.41 1.96 16.25
C TYR A 2 21.11 2.51 14.86
N THR A 3 20.68 1.62 13.96
CA THR A 3 20.53 1.87 12.54
C THR A 3 19.23 1.21 12.06
N SER A 4 18.31 1.97 11.46
CA SER A 4 17.06 1.45 10.89
C SER A 4 16.94 1.88 9.44
N ALA A 5 16.61 0.94 8.53
CA ALA A 5 16.45 1.26 7.12
C ALA A 5 15.31 2.27 6.94
N LEU A 6 15.55 3.30 6.12
CA LEU A 6 14.52 4.25 5.72
C LEU A 6 13.70 3.60 4.61
N PRO A 7 12.41 3.35 4.82
CA PRO A 7 11.62 2.79 3.75
C PRO A 7 11.30 3.82 2.67
N GLU A 8 11.24 3.37 1.42
CA GLU A 8 11.00 4.22 0.25
C GLU A 8 9.67 5.01 0.34
N TRP A 9 8.68 4.48 1.03
CA TRP A 9 7.38 5.16 1.20
C TRP A 9 7.42 6.32 2.19
N VAL A 10 8.52 6.53 2.91
CA VAL A 10 8.63 7.55 3.95
C VAL A 10 9.45 8.72 3.41
N LYS A 11 8.84 9.91 3.42
CA LYS A 11 9.53 11.15 3.11
C LYS A 11 10.44 11.55 4.27
N SER A 12 11.69 11.93 3.96
CA SER A 12 12.70 12.19 4.99
C SER A 12 12.34 13.36 5.90
N GLU A 13 11.65 14.36 5.36
CA GLU A 13 11.16 15.54 6.07
C GLU A 13 10.02 15.24 7.06
N GLU A 14 9.34 14.10 6.93
CA GLU A 14 8.24 13.72 7.82
C GLU A 14 8.69 12.76 8.93
N LEU A 15 9.95 12.31 8.90
CA LEU A 15 10.52 11.45 9.93
C LEU A 15 10.55 12.16 11.27
N ARG A 16 10.06 11.48 12.30
CA ARG A 16 10.15 11.96 13.68
C ARG A 16 10.80 10.90 14.53
N LEU A 17 11.91 11.26 15.16
CA LEU A 17 12.61 10.43 16.11
C LEU A 17 12.52 11.07 17.49
N THR A 18 12.09 10.28 18.46
CA THR A 18 12.13 10.68 19.87
C THR A 18 12.92 9.65 20.67
N VAL A 19 13.71 10.13 21.64
CA VAL A 19 14.37 9.29 22.62
C VAL A 19 13.95 9.73 24.01
N ASN A 20 13.37 8.81 24.78
CA ASN A 20 12.77 9.08 26.09
C ASN A 20 11.76 10.25 26.03
N GLY A 21 10.96 10.30 24.96
CA GLY A 21 9.94 11.34 24.74
C GLY A 21 10.47 12.69 24.25
N LYS A 22 11.78 12.87 24.10
CA LYS A 22 12.38 14.11 23.58
C LYS A 22 12.68 13.96 22.09
N SER A 23 12.25 14.94 21.29
CA SER A 23 12.59 15.01 19.86
C SER A 23 14.11 15.12 19.70
N VAL A 24 14.66 14.35 18.78
CA VAL A 24 16.07 14.39 18.39
C VAL A 24 16.17 14.54 16.87
N PRO A 25 17.20 15.25 16.37
CA PRO A 25 17.40 15.37 14.92
C PRO A 25 17.61 13.98 14.29
N VAL A 26 17.04 13.81 13.10
CA VAL A 26 17.16 12.59 12.31
C VAL A 26 18.38 12.73 11.41
N THR A 27 19.34 11.82 11.56
CA THR A 27 20.49 11.73 10.66
C THR A 27 20.29 10.54 9.73
N LEU A 28 20.32 10.79 8.41
CA LEU A 28 20.27 9.77 7.39
C LEU A 28 21.69 9.49 6.87
N LYS A 29 22.07 8.21 6.84
CA LYS A 29 23.34 7.75 6.28
C LYS A 29 23.12 6.45 5.55
N ASP A 30 23.50 6.40 4.27
CA ASP A 30 23.42 5.20 3.41
C ASP A 30 22.04 4.53 3.39
N GLY A 31 20.97 5.34 3.44
CA GLY A 31 19.58 4.83 3.48
C GLY A 31 19.09 4.41 4.86
N TYR A 32 19.82 4.73 5.93
CA TYR A 32 19.42 4.40 7.30
C TYR A 32 19.31 5.62 8.21
N VAL A 33 18.33 5.59 9.12
CA VAL A 33 18.25 6.50 10.27
C VAL A 33 19.30 6.05 11.30
N THR A 34 20.22 6.95 11.64
CA THR A 34 21.34 6.68 12.57
C THR A 34 21.20 7.48 13.85
N ILE A 35 21.41 6.80 14.99
CA ILE A 35 21.40 7.43 16.33
C ILE A 35 22.74 7.19 17.03
N GLU A 36 23.49 8.28 17.25
CA GLU A 36 24.77 8.26 17.95
C GLU A 36 24.63 8.81 19.37
N ARG A 37 24.57 7.91 20.36
CA ARG A 37 24.59 8.24 21.78
C ARG A 37 25.05 7.06 22.62
N LYS A 38 25.36 7.32 23.90
CA LYS A 38 25.50 6.29 24.92
C LYS A 38 24.10 5.82 25.34
N TRP A 39 23.84 4.52 25.17
CA TRP A 39 22.58 3.89 25.56
C TRP A 39 22.71 3.32 26.97
N THR A 40 21.66 3.47 27.76
CA THR A 40 21.57 2.88 29.10
C THR A 40 20.30 2.03 29.21
N LYS A 41 20.30 1.09 30.16
CA LYS A 41 19.14 0.21 30.38
C LYS A 41 17.90 1.06 30.67
N GLY A 42 16.85 0.88 29.87
CA GLY A 42 15.58 1.60 30.00
C GLY A 42 15.39 2.76 29.04
N ASP A 43 16.42 3.14 28.27
CA ASP A 43 16.25 4.10 27.17
C ASP A 43 15.26 3.54 26.12
N LYS A 44 14.36 4.41 25.63
CA LYS A 44 13.36 4.09 24.60
C LYS A 44 13.52 5.04 23.43
N ALA A 45 13.75 4.49 22.24
CA ALA A 45 13.61 5.23 20.99
C ALA A 45 12.25 4.93 20.36
N ARG A 46 11.64 5.95 19.75
CA ARG A 46 10.46 5.83 18.91
C ARG A 46 10.73 6.56 17.61
N LEU A 47 10.65 5.84 16.51
CA LEU A 47 10.71 6.35 15.15
C LEU A 47 9.31 6.28 14.56
N ASP A 48 8.73 7.43 14.22
CA ASP A 48 7.47 7.49 13.48
C ASP A 48 7.77 7.47 11.98
N LEU A 49 7.11 6.54 11.28
CA LEU A 49 7.23 6.33 9.83
C LEU A 49 5.87 6.59 9.17
N PRO A 50 5.59 7.83 8.74
CA PRO A 50 4.31 8.17 8.10
C PRO A 50 4.04 7.30 6.86
N MET A 51 2.80 6.84 6.74
CA MET A 51 2.34 6.04 5.60
C MET A 51 1.64 6.93 4.57
N HIS A 52 1.99 6.75 3.30
CA HIS A 52 1.41 7.48 2.18
C HIS A 52 0.82 6.53 1.14
N LEU A 53 -0.18 7.02 0.42
CA LEU A 53 -0.66 6.38 -0.80
C LEU A 53 0.39 6.51 -1.90
N ARG A 54 0.62 5.41 -2.62
CA ARG A 54 1.49 5.35 -3.80
C ARG A 54 0.81 4.55 -4.89
N ALA A 55 1.06 4.91 -6.15
CA ALA A 55 0.67 4.14 -7.31
C ALA A 55 1.95 3.68 -8.00
N LEU A 56 2.11 2.38 -8.20
CA LEU A 56 3.18 1.80 -8.98
C LEU A 56 2.65 1.41 -10.35
N THR A 57 3.43 1.74 -11.38
CA THR A 57 3.21 1.30 -12.76
C THR A 57 4.39 0.42 -13.17
N THR A 58 4.19 -0.42 -14.17
CA THR A 58 5.28 -1.13 -14.83
C THR A 58 6.24 -0.14 -15.53
N PRO A 59 7.54 -0.48 -15.67
CA PRO A 59 8.53 0.41 -16.28
C PRO A 59 8.24 0.84 -17.73
N ASP A 60 7.41 0.08 -18.44
CA ASP A 60 6.93 0.38 -19.79
C ASP A 60 5.77 1.39 -19.81
N ASN A 61 5.39 1.96 -18.66
CA ASN A 61 4.28 2.91 -18.49
C ASN A 61 2.94 2.38 -19.03
N ALA A 62 2.72 1.07 -18.96
CA ALA A 62 1.41 0.48 -19.22
C ALA A 62 0.35 1.18 -18.34
N PRO A 63 -0.90 1.34 -18.80
CA PRO A 63 -1.97 1.99 -18.06
C PRO A 63 -2.53 1.10 -16.92
N GLU A 64 -1.65 0.38 -16.23
CA GLU A 64 -1.96 -0.54 -15.14
C GLU A 64 -1.30 -0.03 -13.86
N TYR A 65 -2.09 0.07 -12.80
CA TYR A 65 -1.66 0.66 -11.54
C TYR A 65 -1.88 -0.30 -10.39
N SER A 66 -0.85 -0.48 -9.58
CA SER A 66 -0.95 -1.08 -8.25
C SER A 66 -0.97 0.03 -7.20
N PHE A 67 -1.98 0.03 -6.33
CA PHE A 67 -2.09 0.99 -5.24
C PHE A 67 -1.49 0.43 -3.95
N LEU A 68 -0.74 1.25 -3.23
CA LEU A 68 -0.11 0.89 -1.96
C LEU A 68 -0.36 1.96 -0.91
N TYR A 69 -0.41 1.56 0.36
CA TYR A 69 -0.35 2.45 1.50
C TYR A 69 0.81 2.06 2.42
N GLY A 70 1.90 2.85 2.39
CA GLY A 70 3.16 2.44 3.00
C GLY A 70 3.76 1.19 2.31
N PRO A 71 4.03 0.10 3.05
CA PRO A 71 4.50 -1.18 2.49
C PRO A 71 3.37 -2.09 1.99
N ILE A 72 2.10 -1.70 2.19
CA ILE A 72 0.96 -2.61 2.00
C ILE A 72 0.37 -2.39 0.62
N VAL A 73 0.25 -3.46 -0.17
CA VAL A 73 -0.50 -3.46 -1.42
C VAL A 73 -1.99 -3.49 -1.12
N LEU A 74 -2.77 -2.68 -1.83
CA LEU A 74 -4.23 -2.63 -1.70
C LEU A 74 -4.86 -3.39 -2.87
N ALA A 75 -5.77 -4.30 -2.56
CA ALA A 75 -6.55 -5.08 -3.51
C ALA A 75 -8.04 -4.71 -3.42
N ALA A 76 -8.72 -4.76 -4.56
CA ALA A 76 -10.16 -4.59 -4.60
C ALA A 76 -10.85 -5.75 -3.90
N LYS A 77 -11.74 -5.41 -2.96
CA LYS A 77 -12.71 -6.36 -2.43
C LYS A 77 -13.80 -6.60 -3.48
N THR A 78 -13.48 -7.38 -4.50
CA THR A 78 -14.50 -7.92 -5.39
C THR A 78 -15.35 -8.88 -4.57
N GLY A 79 -16.67 -8.71 -4.60
CA GLY A 79 -17.58 -9.52 -3.79
C GLY A 79 -17.39 -11.02 -4.06
N THR A 80 -17.79 -11.86 -3.12
CA THR A 80 -17.81 -13.34 -3.23
C THR A 80 -18.79 -13.86 -4.29
N GLN A 81 -19.41 -12.98 -5.09
CA GLN A 81 -20.17 -13.38 -6.27
C GLN A 81 -19.15 -13.92 -7.30
N ASP A 82 -19.17 -15.24 -7.45
CA ASP A 82 -18.37 -16.04 -8.41
C ASP A 82 -16.95 -16.43 -7.97
N GLN A 83 -16.79 -16.72 -6.67
CA GLN A 83 -15.63 -17.45 -6.11
C GLN A 83 -15.78 -18.99 -6.20
N THR A 84 -16.54 -19.51 -7.17
CA THR A 84 -16.66 -20.96 -7.39
C THR A 84 -15.33 -21.50 -7.94
N GLY A 85 -14.53 -22.17 -7.10
CA GLY A 85 -13.26 -22.77 -7.49
C GLY A 85 -12.02 -22.35 -6.68
N LEU A 86 -12.18 -21.54 -5.62
CA LEU A 86 -11.06 -21.10 -4.77
C LEU A 86 -10.50 -22.17 -3.81
N PHE A 87 -11.09 -23.38 -3.80
CA PHE A 87 -10.53 -24.52 -3.10
C PHE A 87 -9.89 -25.47 -4.12
N ALA A 88 -8.57 -25.53 -4.11
CA ALA A 88 -7.82 -26.57 -4.82
C ALA A 88 -8.20 -27.93 -4.22
N ASP A 89 -8.73 -28.84 -5.03
CA ASP A 89 -8.64 -30.27 -4.70
C ASP A 89 -7.22 -30.77 -5.01
N ASP A 90 -6.82 -31.87 -4.38
CA ASP A 90 -5.45 -32.45 -4.40
C ASP A 90 -5.07 -33.07 -5.78
N SER A 91 -5.55 -32.48 -6.87
CA SER A 91 -5.21 -32.87 -8.23
C SER A 91 -3.87 -32.28 -8.67
N ARG A 92 -3.00 -33.11 -9.26
CA ARG A 92 -1.78 -32.65 -9.97
C ARG A 92 -2.21 -31.78 -11.15
N GLY A 93 -2.20 -30.46 -10.95
CA GLY A 93 -2.70 -29.45 -11.89
C GLY A 93 -3.50 -28.31 -11.23
N GLY A 94 -3.83 -28.39 -9.94
CA GLY A 94 -4.66 -27.40 -9.22
C GLY A 94 -4.04 -26.02 -8.94
N HIS A 95 -2.90 -25.66 -9.57
CA HIS A 95 -2.20 -24.37 -9.38
C HIS A 95 -2.58 -23.32 -10.44
N ILE A 96 -3.32 -23.71 -11.48
CA ILE A 96 -3.81 -22.79 -12.50
C ILE A 96 -5.18 -22.31 -12.03
N ALA A 97 -5.31 -21.00 -11.80
CA ALA A 97 -6.61 -20.36 -11.59
C ALA A 97 -7.43 -20.47 -12.89
N SER A 98 -8.09 -21.61 -13.09
CA SER A 98 -9.00 -21.91 -14.20
C SER A 98 -10.42 -21.40 -13.95
N GLY A 99 -10.54 -20.36 -13.10
CA GLY A 99 -11.78 -19.62 -12.96
C GLY A 99 -12.14 -18.90 -14.26
N PRO A 100 -13.42 -18.55 -14.46
CA PRO A 100 -13.87 -17.85 -15.65
C PRO A 100 -13.04 -16.57 -15.84
N GLN A 101 -12.38 -16.44 -16.99
CA GLN A 101 -11.70 -15.21 -17.38
C GLN A 101 -12.77 -14.14 -17.59
N TYR A 102 -12.84 -13.16 -16.69
CA TYR A 102 -13.66 -11.98 -16.93
C TYR A 102 -13.18 -11.31 -18.21
N PRO A 103 -14.07 -11.04 -19.18
CA PRO A 103 -13.65 -10.35 -20.38
C PRO A 103 -13.08 -8.98 -19.99
N ILE A 104 -12.00 -8.55 -20.64
CA ILE A 104 -11.33 -7.27 -20.35
C ILE A 104 -12.32 -6.09 -20.33
N ASN A 105 -13.37 -6.13 -21.14
CA ASN A 105 -14.42 -5.10 -21.19
C ASN A 105 -15.31 -5.02 -19.93
N GLN A 106 -15.16 -5.94 -18.98
CA GLN A 106 -15.88 -5.98 -17.71
C GLN A 106 -15.01 -5.58 -16.53
N MET A 107 -13.70 -5.37 -16.72
CA MET A 107 -12.79 -4.97 -15.65
C MET A 107 -13.01 -3.51 -15.25
N PRO A 108 -12.80 -3.17 -13.97
CA PRO A 108 -12.80 -1.78 -13.54
C PRO A 108 -11.64 -1.03 -14.19
N VAL A 109 -11.95 0.08 -14.84
CA VAL A 109 -10.99 1.01 -15.43
C VAL A 109 -11.11 2.36 -14.74
N LEU A 110 -9.98 2.91 -14.32
CA LEU A 110 -9.93 4.26 -13.75
C LEU A 110 -10.06 5.30 -14.86
N VAL A 111 -11.00 6.22 -14.72
CA VAL A 111 -11.22 7.31 -15.67
C VAL A 111 -10.52 8.56 -15.12
N GLY A 112 -9.42 8.97 -15.75
CA GLY A 112 -8.66 10.14 -15.32
C GLY A 112 -7.30 10.27 -16.02
N SER A 113 -6.48 11.20 -15.55
CA SER A 113 -5.09 11.34 -15.99
C SER A 113 -4.14 10.50 -15.13
N LYS A 114 -3.05 10.05 -15.74
CA LYS A 114 -1.99 9.28 -15.06
C LYS A 114 -1.42 10.01 -13.83
N ASP A 115 -1.34 11.34 -13.89
CA ASP A 115 -0.75 12.17 -12.84
C ASP A 115 -1.63 12.29 -11.59
N ASN A 116 -2.92 11.98 -11.70
CA ASN A 116 -3.91 12.21 -10.65
C ASN A 116 -4.58 10.94 -10.14
N VAL A 117 -4.06 9.75 -10.51
CA VAL A 117 -4.67 8.46 -10.14
C VAL A 117 -4.90 8.32 -8.62
N LEU A 118 -4.02 8.89 -7.80
CA LEU A 118 -4.14 8.85 -6.34
C LEU A 118 -5.25 9.73 -5.77
N GLN A 119 -5.69 10.77 -6.47
CA GLN A 119 -6.77 11.65 -6.02
C GLN A 119 -8.13 10.93 -6.00
N HIS A 120 -8.23 9.83 -6.74
CA HIS A 120 -9.42 8.98 -6.79
C HIS A 120 -9.49 7.98 -5.64
N LEU A 121 -8.47 7.90 -4.77
CA LEU A 121 -8.47 7.06 -3.59
C LEU A 121 -8.72 7.89 -2.33
N THR A 122 -9.81 7.58 -1.63
CA THR A 122 -10.12 8.22 -0.34
C THR A 122 -10.12 7.19 0.78
N LYS A 123 -9.38 7.45 1.87
CA LYS A 123 -9.38 6.59 3.06
C LYS A 123 -10.76 6.65 3.73
N VAL A 124 -11.28 5.48 4.09
CA VAL A 124 -12.55 5.38 4.82
C VAL A 124 -12.29 5.57 6.30
N GLU A 125 -12.79 6.66 6.87
CA GLU A 125 -12.69 6.94 8.30
C GLU A 125 -13.36 5.84 9.14
N GLY A 126 -12.76 5.52 10.30
CA GLY A 126 -13.27 4.49 11.22
C GLY A 126 -13.07 3.04 10.77
N LYS A 127 -12.61 2.78 9.53
CA LYS A 127 -12.26 1.43 9.05
C LYS A 127 -10.74 1.20 9.03
N PRO A 128 -10.27 -0.02 9.35
CA PRO A 128 -8.85 -0.35 9.22
C PRO A 128 -8.46 -0.38 7.73
N LEU A 129 -7.40 0.36 7.37
CA LEU A 129 -6.73 0.36 6.05
C LEU A 129 -7.67 0.21 4.83
N THR A 130 -8.84 0.82 4.87
CA THR A 130 -9.84 0.73 3.81
C THR A 130 -9.82 2.02 3.02
N PHE A 131 -9.81 1.89 1.70
CA PHE A 131 -9.87 3.01 0.76
C PHE A 131 -11.02 2.79 -0.21
N LYS A 132 -11.62 3.87 -0.70
CA LYS A 132 -12.60 3.82 -1.79
C LYS A 132 -11.96 4.35 -3.06
N LEU A 133 -12.15 3.62 -4.14
CA LEU A 133 -11.77 4.04 -5.48
C LEU A 133 -12.96 4.70 -6.18
N GLN A 134 -12.75 5.91 -6.66
CA GLN A 134 -13.75 6.72 -7.37
C GLN A 134 -13.38 6.91 -8.84
N GLN A 135 -14.32 7.42 -9.64
CA GLN A 135 -14.11 7.62 -11.08
C GLN A 135 -13.78 6.31 -11.80
N VAL A 136 -14.55 5.26 -11.52
CA VAL A 136 -14.33 3.93 -12.10
C VAL A 136 -15.44 3.60 -13.09
N TYR A 137 -15.05 3.11 -14.27
CA TYR A 137 -15.95 2.55 -15.26
C TYR A 137 -15.75 1.02 -15.38
N PRO A 138 -16.80 0.21 -15.56
CA PRO A 138 -18.23 0.58 -15.49
C PRO A 138 -18.64 1.09 -14.11
N THR A 139 -19.65 1.97 -14.04
CA THR A 139 -20.10 2.65 -12.80
C THR A 139 -20.54 1.70 -11.69
N ARG A 140 -20.80 0.42 -11.99
CA ARG A 140 -21.03 -0.64 -11.00
C ARG A 140 -19.85 -0.86 -10.05
N TYR A 141 -18.65 -0.42 -10.43
CA TYR A 141 -17.45 -0.46 -9.58
C TYR A 141 -17.14 0.88 -8.90
N GLU A 142 -18.05 1.87 -8.98
CA GLU A 142 -17.85 3.13 -8.27
C GLU A 142 -17.83 2.90 -6.75
N ASN A 143 -16.91 3.56 -6.05
CA ASN A 143 -16.65 3.36 -4.62
C ASN A 143 -16.17 1.95 -4.25
N LEU A 144 -15.51 1.24 -5.17
CA LEU A 144 -14.87 -0.05 -4.90
C LEU A 144 -13.95 0.06 -3.68
N GLU A 145 -14.15 -0.81 -2.69
CA GLU A 145 -13.31 -0.84 -1.50
C GLU A 145 -11.98 -1.53 -1.82
N LEU A 146 -10.89 -0.82 -1.59
CA LEU A 146 -9.53 -1.35 -1.62
C LEU A 146 -9.07 -1.60 -0.18
N VAL A 147 -8.61 -2.80 0.10
CA VAL A 147 -8.15 -3.27 1.42
C VAL A 147 -6.84 -4.03 1.25
N PRO A 148 -6.05 -4.27 2.31
CA PRO A 148 -4.90 -5.16 2.25
C PRO A 148 -5.27 -6.58 1.79
#